data_AF-A0A955IIW2-F1
#
_entry.id   AF-A0A955IIW2-F1
#
_cell.length_a   1.000
_cell.length_b   1.000
_cell.length_c   1.000
_cell.angle_alpha   90.00
_cell.angle_beta   90.00
_cell.angle_gamma   90.00
#
_symmetry.space_group_name_H-M   'P 1'
#
loop_
_entity.id
_entity.type
_entity.pdbx_description
1 polymer ?
#
loop_
_entity_poly.entity_id
_entity_poly.type
_entity_poly.pdbx_seq_one_letter_code
_entity_poly.pdbx_strand_id
1 'polypeptide(L)'
;MTPEHAPSPEPHAAHAVGQGMSRLNPAALPVTDAARVLTRLGGKAVTEEMLRADLDAGAPTNADGTINLVHYSAWLVREMNAQAEGRGGGGGD
;
A
#
# COMPACT_ATOMS: atom_id res chain seq x y z
N MET A 1 33.99 11.59 -38.52
CA MET A 1 33.57 10.23 -38.14
C MET A 1 34.20 9.99 -36.77
N THR A 2 33.62 10.42 -35.66
CA THR A 2 32.34 10.04 -35.04
C THR A 2 31.93 11.14 -34.04
N PRO A 3 30.65 11.49 -33.88
CA PRO A 3 30.22 12.18 -32.68
C PRO A 3 29.63 11.19 -31.67
N GLU A 4 29.95 11.47 -30.41
CA GLU A 4 29.03 11.44 -29.27
C GLU A 4 28.80 10.10 -28.55
N HIS A 5 29.32 10.13 -27.32
CA HIS A 5 29.11 9.22 -26.22
C HIS A 5 27.67 9.37 -25.74
N ALA A 6 26.81 8.39 -26.00
CA ALA A 6 25.46 8.33 -25.45
C ALA A 6 25.51 8.12 -23.93
N PRO A 7 24.60 8.74 -23.14
CA PRO A 7 24.46 8.41 -21.73
C PRO A 7 23.94 6.97 -21.59
N SER A 8 24.58 6.18 -20.73
CA SER A 8 24.06 4.86 -20.31
C SER A 8 22.65 5.01 -19.72
N PRO A 9 21.64 4.26 -20.20
CA PRO A 9 20.34 4.25 -19.56
C PRO A 9 20.46 3.49 -18.23
N GLU A 10 20.33 4.21 -17.12
CA GLU A 10 20.13 3.61 -15.79
C GLU A 10 18.84 2.76 -15.80
N PRO A 11 18.86 1.50 -15.32
CA PRO A 11 17.65 0.67 -15.27
C PRO A 11 16.83 0.92 -14.00
N HIS A 12 16.67 2.18 -13.56
CA HIS A 12 15.95 2.50 -12.32
C HIS A 12 14.79 3.50 -12.45
N ALA A 13 14.44 3.91 -13.67
CA ALA A 13 13.31 4.81 -13.91
C ALA A 13 12.25 4.28 -14.88
N ALA A 14 12.19 2.96 -15.09
CA ALA A 14 11.24 2.32 -15.99
C ALA A 14 10.09 1.62 -15.25
N HIS A 15 9.31 2.36 -14.47
CA HIS A 15 7.86 2.10 -14.42
C HIS A 15 7.14 3.32 -14.98
N ALA A 16 7.35 3.48 -16.28
CA ALA A 16 6.75 4.48 -17.13
C ALA A 16 5.21 4.49 -16.98
N VAL A 17 4.69 5.71 -16.80
CA VAL A 17 3.62 6.29 -17.63
C VAL A 17 2.78 5.25 -18.39
N GLY A 18 1.65 4.87 -17.80
CA GLY A 18 0.45 4.40 -18.52
C GLY A 18 0.60 3.13 -19.35
N GLN A 19 0.84 1.98 -18.73
CA GLN A 19 0.63 0.67 -19.37
C GLN A 19 -0.74 0.12 -18.98
N GLY A 20 -1.62 -0.04 -19.97
CA GLY A 20 -3.05 -0.31 -19.80
C GLY A 20 -3.35 -1.47 -18.86
N MET A 21 -4.31 -1.25 -17.95
CA MET A 21 -4.99 -2.21 -17.09
C MET A 21 -4.31 -3.59 -16.99
N SER A 22 -3.07 -3.63 -16.50
CA SER A 22 -2.55 -4.91 -16.00
C SER A 22 -3.53 -5.33 -14.93
N ARG A 23 -4.17 -6.49 -15.15
CA ARG A 23 -5.27 -6.98 -14.34
C ARG A 23 -4.83 -6.93 -12.88
N LEU A 24 -5.45 -6.05 -12.09
CA LEU A 24 -5.14 -5.90 -10.68
C LEU A 24 -5.33 -7.26 -10.00
N ASN A 25 -4.31 -7.70 -9.27
CA ASN A 25 -4.38 -8.90 -8.46
C ASN A 25 -4.65 -8.50 -7.01
N PRO A 26 -5.86 -8.70 -6.46
CA PRO A 26 -6.18 -8.30 -5.09
C PRO A 26 -5.35 -9.05 -4.03
N ALA A 27 -4.71 -10.17 -4.38
CA ALA A 27 -3.80 -10.89 -3.49
C ALA A 27 -2.37 -10.35 -3.50
N ALA A 28 -2.01 -9.49 -4.46
CA ALA A 28 -0.68 -8.91 -4.61
C ALA A 28 -0.78 -7.53 -5.27
N LEU A 29 -1.19 -6.53 -4.49
CA LEU A 29 -1.27 -5.14 -4.92
C LEU A 29 -0.01 -4.37 -4.52
N PRO A 30 0.66 -3.66 -5.44
CA PRO A 30 1.62 -2.62 -5.07
C PRO A 30 0.96 -1.59 -4.15
N VAL A 31 1.73 -1.03 -3.21
CA VAL A 31 1.21 -0.05 -2.23
C VAL A 31 0.52 1.14 -2.91
N THR A 32 1.09 1.64 -4.01
CA THR A 32 0.48 2.69 -4.84
C THR A 32 -0.89 2.31 -5.38
N ASP A 33 -1.06 1.08 -5.86
CA ASP A 33 -2.33 0.61 -6.43
C ASP A 33 -3.36 0.33 -5.33
N ALA A 34 -2.91 -0.21 -4.20
CA ALA A 34 -3.76 -0.39 -3.01
C ALA A 34 -4.32 0.95 -2.54
N ALA A 35 -3.50 2.01 -2.44
CA ALA A 35 -3.95 3.36 -2.06
C ALA A 35 -5.06 3.88 -3.00
N ARG A 36 -4.88 3.71 -4.32
CA ARG A 36 -5.84 4.12 -5.33
C ARG A 36 -7.14 3.32 -5.23
N VAL A 37 -7.06 2.00 -5.07
CA VAL A 37 -8.23 1.12 -4.93
C VAL A 37 -9.01 1.47 -3.67
N LEU A 38 -8.34 1.55 -2.52
CA LEU A 38 -8.97 1.85 -1.24
C LEU A 38 -9.61 3.25 -1.22
N THR A 39 -8.95 4.24 -1.82
CA THR A 39 -9.53 5.60 -1.97
C THR A 39 -10.84 5.57 -2.76
N ARG A 40 -10.87 4.82 -3.87
CA ARG A 40 -12.06 4.70 -4.73
C ARG A 40 -13.19 3.93 -4.06
N LEU A 41 -12.88 2.91 -3.26
CA LEU A 41 -13.88 2.06 -2.60
C LEU A 41 -14.42 2.69 -1.31
N GLY A 42 -13.56 3.33 -0.52
CA GLY A 42 -13.90 3.84 0.82
C GLY A 42 -14.46 5.27 0.85
N GLY A 43 -14.43 5.99 -0.28
CA GLY A 43 -14.91 7.37 -0.36
C GLY A 43 -14.09 8.38 0.45
N LYS A 44 -12.97 7.96 1.04
CA LYS A 44 -12.00 8.77 1.78
C LYS A 44 -10.63 8.59 1.16
N ALA A 45 -9.85 9.66 1.14
CA ALA A 45 -8.47 9.59 0.64
C ALA A 45 -7.64 8.63 1.51
N VAL A 46 -7.04 7.64 0.85
CA VAL A 46 -6.03 6.74 1.42
C VAL A 46 -4.74 6.99 0.67
N THR A 47 -3.70 7.42 1.38
CA THR A 47 -2.38 7.70 0.79
C THR A 47 -1.45 6.51 0.96
N GLU A 48 -0.39 6.46 0.15
CA GLU A 48 0.67 5.46 0.33
C GLU A 48 1.37 5.59 1.69
N GLU A 49 1.48 6.82 2.21
CA GLU A 49 2.09 7.06 3.51
C GLU A 49 1.26 6.47 4.65
N MET A 50 -0.08 6.57 4.57
CA MET A 50 -0.96 5.89 5.53
C MET A 50 -0.77 4.38 5.50
N LEU A 51 -0.72 3.80 4.29
CA LEU A 51 -0.47 2.36 4.14
C LEU A 51 0.90 1.97 4.70
N ARG A 52 1.95 2.74 4.41
CA ARG A 52 3.30 2.48 4.97
C ARG A 52 3.30 2.53 6.49
N ALA A 53 2.63 3.51 7.09
CA ALA A 53 2.48 3.57 8.54
C ALA A 53 1.77 2.33 9.11
N ASP A 54 0.75 1.82 8.43
CA ASP A 54 0.09 0.56 8.81
C ASP A 54 1.05 -0.64 8.70
N LEU A 55 1.91 -0.68 7.66
CA LEU A 55 2.95 -1.71 7.52
C LEU A 55 4.00 -1.64 8.64
N ASP A 56 4.47 -0.43 8.98
CA ASP A 56 5.39 -0.19 10.10
C ASP A 56 4.74 -0.56 11.45
N ALA A 57 3.42 -0.41 11.58
CA ALA A 57 2.65 -0.88 12.73
C ALA A 57 2.44 -2.41 12.76
N GLY A 58 2.89 -3.13 11.73
CA GLY A 58 2.87 -4.59 11.65
C GLY A 58 1.73 -5.17 10.81
N ALA A 59 1.14 -4.39 9.90
CA ALA A 59 0.22 -4.94 8.91
C ALA A 59 0.93 -5.95 7.99
N PRO A 60 0.26 -7.05 7.61
CA PRO A 60 0.90 -8.12 6.84
C PRO A 60 1.19 -7.70 5.39
N THR A 61 2.41 -7.97 4.93
CA THR A 61 2.82 -7.86 3.52
C THR A 61 3.25 -9.21 2.96
N ASN A 62 3.12 -9.35 1.64
CA ASN A 62 3.76 -10.43 0.92
C ASN A 62 5.29 -10.27 0.95
N ALA A 63 6.03 -11.35 0.66
CA ALA A 63 7.49 -11.35 0.67
C ALA A 63 8.12 -10.38 -0.35
N ASP A 64 7.38 -10.03 -1.40
CA ASP A 64 7.78 -9.06 -2.43
C ASP A 64 7.39 -7.61 -2.11
N GLY A 65 6.82 -7.36 -0.92
CA GLY A 65 6.37 -6.04 -0.48
C GLY A 65 5.00 -5.61 -1.01
N THR A 66 4.29 -6.47 -1.73
CA THR A 66 2.90 -6.21 -2.13
C THR A 66 1.92 -6.50 -0.98
N ILE A 67 0.72 -5.93 -1.09
CA ILE A 67 -0.37 -6.09 -0.12
C ILE A 67 -1.35 -7.14 -0.64
N ASN A 68 -1.67 -8.11 0.21
CA ASN A 68 -2.86 -8.95 0.03
C ASN A 68 -4.05 -8.28 0.73
N LEU A 69 -5.04 -7.86 -0.05
CA LEU A 69 -6.15 -7.04 0.44
C LEU A 69 -7.00 -7.75 1.53
N VAL A 70 -7.15 -9.07 1.44
CA VAL A 70 -7.94 -9.85 2.41
C VAL A 70 -7.22 -9.89 3.76
N HIS A 71 -5.92 -10.20 3.76
CA HIS A 71 -5.12 -10.23 4.98
C HIS A 71 -5.00 -8.86 5.62
N TYR A 72 -4.81 -7.82 4.79
CA TYR A 72 -4.78 -6.44 5.24
C TYR A 72 -6.10 -6.02 5.90
N SER A 73 -7.23 -6.36 5.29
CA SER A 73 -8.56 -6.04 5.85
C SER A 73 -8.80 -6.75 7.19
N ALA A 74 -8.37 -8.01 7.32
CA ALA A 74 -8.46 -8.75 8.57
C ALA A 74 -7.62 -8.10 9.69
N TRP A 75 -6.41 -7.64 9.35
CA TRP A 75 -5.57 -6.89 10.29
C TRP A 75 -6.22 -5.58 10.72
N LEU A 76 -6.80 -4.82 9.79
CA LEU A 76 -7.51 -3.57 10.12
C LEU A 76 -8.67 -3.78 11.09
N VAL A 77 -9.48 -4.83 10.89
CA VAL A 77 -10.60 -5.15 11.80
C VAL A 77 -10.08 -5.49 13.20
N ARG A 78 -9.00 -6.27 13.30
CA ARG A 78 -8.34 -6.55 14.58
C ARG A 78 -7.87 -5.24 15.24
N GLU A 79 -7.21 -4.37 14.49
CA GLU A 79 -6.66 -3.12 15.02
C GLU A 79 -7.77 -2.19 15.52
N MET A 80 -8.87 -2.06 14.77
CA MET A 80 -10.04 -1.28 15.18
C MET A 80 -10.64 -1.76 16.51
N ASN A 81 -10.68 -3.08 16.72
CA ASN A 81 -11.16 -3.66 17.98
C ASN A 81 -10.20 -3.34 19.14
N ALA A 82 -8.90 -3.56 18.95
CA ALA A 82 -7.89 -3.27 19.97
C ALA A 82 -7.90 -1.79 20.41
N GLN A 83 -8.11 -0.88 19.46
CA GLN A 83 -8.23 0.56 19.72
C GLN A 83 -9.51 0.91 20.50
N ALA A 84 -10.62 0.21 20.24
CA ALA A 84 -11.87 0.39 20.99
C ALA A 84 -11.76 -0.11 22.43
N GLU A 85 -11.09 -1.25 22.64
CA GLU A 85 -10.83 -1.83 23.97
C GLU A 85 -9.96 -0.92 24.83
N GLY A 86 -8.92 -0.31 24.25
CA GLY A 86 -8.07 0.66 24.94
C GLY A 86 -8.79 1.96 25.37
N ARG A 87 -9.91 2.31 24.73
CA ARG A 87 -10.71 3.50 25.06
C ARG A 87 -11.79 3.26 26.11
N GLY A 88 -12.13 2.00 26.41
CA GLY A 88 -13.17 1.63 27.38
C GLY A 88 -12.68 1.47 28.83
N GLY A 89 -11.39 1.58 29.09
CA GLY A 89 -10.78 1.28 30.41
C GLY A 89 -10.77 2.40 31.45
N GLY A 90 -11.34 3.58 31.16
CA GLY A 90 -11.31 4.73 32.06
C GLY A 90 -12.70 5.17 32.49
N GLY A 91 -13.29 4.49 33.47
CA GLY A 91 -14.60 4.83 34.01
C GLY A 91 -14.91 4.07 35.28
N GLY A 92 -14.16 4.35 36.34
CA GLY A 92 -14.34 3.68 37.62
C GLY A 92 -13.45 4.22 38.73
N ASP A 93 -13.63 5.49 39.08
CA ASP A 93 -13.31 6.06 40.41
C ASP A 93 -14.19 7.28 40.70
#